data_AF-A0A0F9EQ85-F1
#
_entry.id   AF-A0A0F9EQ85-F1
#
_cell.length_a   1.000
_cell.length_b   1.000
_cell.length_c   1.000
_cell.angle_alpha   90.00
_cell.angle_beta   90.00
_cell.angle_gamma   90.00
#
_symmetry.space_group_name_H-M   'P 1'
#
loop_
_entity.id
_entity.type
_entity.pdbx_description
1 polymer ?
#
loop_
_entity_poly.entity_id
_entity_poly.type
_entity_poly.pdbx_seq_one_letter_code
_entity_poly.pdbx_strand_id
1 'polypeptide(L)'
;MTDLLQAEGVAKIIVTTDDPSKYRRVRLAKGTELWHRDRLLEAQRRLSGTPGVTVLIHDQQCAAEKRRLRRRGKLEEPATRVYINQRICEGCGDCGKKSNCLSVQPIQTEFGSKTQIHQSSCNKDYSCLLGDCPAFVTVTARETAGSGDGYPSMDVHLPEPVLKVPANEFSMYTTGIGGTGVVTVNQILGTAAFLDGKRVRALDDLGFSQKAGPVMSHLKVFTEDRPTTNMVMTAGTDLYLVFDLLTGVGPDSLGKADPSRTVAVVSTSEVPTGRMIVDTGAQFPESTDLLGGIERVTRKDDNLYLDAQDLSEALFGDHMPANIMLVGAAYQQGAIPISARAIEEAIRVNGVEVEKNLAAFRWGRAAVADPELVERALKRARGVQEPPTVSAPARELLDSTGATGELRRLLEVRVPDLIAYQDVRYAARYVEFVRKVKGLEEEKSPGHTEITEAVARHLYGLMAYKDEYEVARLYLRRQFRDELKAKFGDDIKVTWHLD
;
A
#
# COMPACT_ATOMS: atom_id res chain seq x y z
N MET A 1 4.16 -28.86 -25.64
CA MET A 1 2.89 -28.09 -25.69
C MET A 1 2.64 -27.52 -27.07
N THR A 2 3.52 -26.68 -27.61
CA THR A 2 3.35 -26.10 -28.96
C THR A 2 3.23 -27.18 -30.05
N ASP A 3 4.00 -28.28 -29.96
CA ASP A 3 3.89 -29.40 -30.92
C ASP A 3 2.52 -30.09 -30.86
N LEU A 4 1.94 -30.23 -29.65
CA LEU A 4 0.59 -30.79 -29.47
C LEU A 4 -0.46 -29.87 -30.10
N LEU A 5 -0.40 -28.57 -29.81
CA LEU A 5 -1.32 -27.59 -30.40
C LEU A 5 -1.24 -27.58 -31.93
N GLN A 6 -0.03 -27.72 -32.49
CA GLN A 6 0.14 -27.84 -33.93
C GLN A 6 -0.50 -29.14 -34.46
N ALA A 7 -0.32 -30.27 -33.77
CA ALA A 7 -0.92 -31.55 -34.15
C ALA A 7 -2.46 -31.52 -34.11
N GLU A 8 -3.05 -30.76 -33.17
CA GLU A 8 -4.50 -30.50 -33.07
C GLU A 8 -5.03 -29.51 -34.13
N GLY A 9 -4.17 -29.02 -35.03
CA GLY A 9 -4.60 -28.15 -36.14
C GLY A 9 -4.76 -26.67 -35.78
N VAL A 10 -4.13 -26.19 -34.70
CA VAL A 10 -4.11 -24.75 -34.37
C VAL A 10 -3.45 -23.97 -35.51
N ALA A 11 -4.17 -23.01 -36.07
CA ALA A 11 -3.77 -22.23 -37.24
C ALA A 11 -2.62 -21.25 -36.95
N LYS A 12 -2.58 -20.67 -35.75
CA LYS A 12 -1.51 -19.75 -35.34
C LYS A 12 -1.21 -19.84 -33.86
N ILE A 13 0.08 -19.93 -33.53
CA ILE A 13 0.59 -19.93 -32.16
C ILE A 13 1.58 -18.77 -32.01
N ILE A 14 1.35 -17.92 -31.01
CA ILE A 14 2.33 -16.93 -30.55
C ILE A 14 2.66 -17.22 -29.09
N VAL A 15 3.95 -17.32 -28.77
CA VAL A 15 4.48 -17.37 -27.42
C VAL A 15 4.97 -15.95 -27.06
N THR A 16 4.52 -15.42 -25.93
CA THR A 16 5.02 -14.17 -25.38
C THR A 16 5.73 -14.44 -24.07
N THR A 17 6.85 -13.77 -23.80
CA THR A 17 7.61 -13.93 -22.56
C THR A 17 8.34 -12.64 -22.16
N ASP A 18 8.66 -12.50 -20.87
CA ASP A 18 9.49 -11.41 -20.34
C ASP A 18 10.98 -11.58 -20.65
N ASP A 19 11.41 -12.77 -21.05
CA ASP A 19 12.80 -13.05 -21.41
C ASP A 19 12.84 -14.06 -22.57
N PRO A 20 12.79 -13.59 -23.82
CA PRO A 20 12.88 -14.43 -25.02
C PRO A 20 14.16 -15.27 -25.06
N SER A 21 15.18 -14.85 -24.31
CA SER A 21 16.48 -15.50 -24.28
C SER A 21 16.44 -16.88 -23.61
N LYS A 22 15.44 -17.16 -22.75
CA LYS A 22 15.14 -18.48 -22.17
C LYS A 22 14.81 -19.54 -23.23
N TYR A 23 14.28 -19.12 -24.37
CA TYR A 23 13.85 -20.00 -25.45
C TYR A 23 14.97 -20.32 -26.45
N ARG A 24 16.19 -19.79 -26.27
CA ARG A 24 17.32 -20.04 -27.19
C ARG A 24 17.65 -21.52 -27.39
N ARG A 25 17.35 -22.38 -26.39
CA ARG A 25 17.57 -23.83 -26.43
C ARG A 25 16.27 -24.64 -26.42
N VAL A 26 15.13 -23.97 -26.54
CA VAL A 26 13.80 -24.60 -26.55
C VAL A 26 13.34 -24.72 -27.99
N ARG A 27 13.09 -25.96 -28.44
CA ARG A 27 12.51 -26.19 -29.76
C ARG A 27 11.01 -25.86 -29.71
N LEU A 28 10.60 -24.86 -30.49
CA LEU A 28 9.19 -24.54 -30.70
C LEU A 28 8.67 -25.24 -31.97
N ALA A 29 7.38 -25.55 -31.96
CA ALA A 29 6.68 -26.14 -33.10
C ALA A 29 6.76 -25.24 -34.34
N LYS A 30 6.71 -25.83 -35.52
CA LYS A 30 6.91 -25.11 -36.79
C LYS A 30 5.84 -24.03 -36.95
N GLY A 31 6.26 -22.79 -37.24
CA GLY A 31 5.35 -21.64 -37.43
C GLY A 31 4.93 -20.93 -36.13
N THR A 32 5.37 -21.42 -34.97
CA THR A 32 5.24 -20.71 -33.68
C THR A 32 6.14 -19.48 -33.69
N GLU A 33 5.60 -18.31 -33.34
CA GLU A 33 6.39 -17.09 -33.17
C GLU A 33 6.69 -16.84 -31.69
N LEU A 34 7.91 -16.37 -31.39
CA LEU A 34 8.33 -15.99 -30.04
C LEU A 34 8.50 -14.47 -29.97
N TRP A 35 7.69 -13.81 -29.15
CA TRP A 35 7.64 -12.36 -29.01
C TRP A 35 7.99 -11.95 -27.57
N HIS A 36 8.52 -10.73 -27.41
CA HIS A 36 8.60 -10.10 -26.10
C HIS A 36 7.20 -9.73 -25.60
N ARG A 37 6.98 -9.77 -24.28
CA ARG A 37 5.67 -9.48 -23.66
C ARG A 37 5.12 -8.09 -23.99
N ASP A 38 5.95 -7.11 -24.33
CA ASP A 38 5.49 -5.74 -24.62
C ASP A 38 4.62 -5.70 -25.89
N ARG A 39 4.69 -6.72 -26.74
CA ARG A 39 3.86 -6.89 -27.92
C ARG A 39 2.61 -7.74 -27.66
N LEU A 40 2.20 -7.92 -26.40
CA LEU A 40 1.05 -8.76 -26.03
C LEU A 40 -0.24 -8.31 -26.72
N LEU A 41 -0.55 -7.01 -26.69
CA LEU A 41 -1.75 -6.46 -27.33
C LEU A 41 -1.72 -6.64 -28.85
N GLU A 42 -0.54 -6.48 -29.45
CA GLU A 42 -0.35 -6.72 -30.88
C GLU A 42 -0.54 -8.21 -31.22
N ALA A 43 0.00 -9.11 -30.38
CA ALA A 43 -0.15 -10.55 -30.54
C ALA A 43 -1.64 -10.96 -30.49
N GLN A 44 -2.39 -10.42 -29.51
CA GLN A 44 -3.82 -10.64 -29.39
C GLN A 44 -4.58 -10.17 -30.63
N ARG A 45 -4.32 -8.96 -31.14
CA ARG A 45 -4.95 -8.43 -32.37
C ARG A 45 -4.63 -9.28 -33.60
N ARG A 46 -3.38 -9.74 -33.71
CA ARG A 46 -2.96 -10.58 -34.85
C ARG A 46 -3.61 -11.97 -34.80
N LEU A 47 -3.67 -12.58 -33.61
CA LEU A 47 -4.33 -13.86 -33.40
C LEU A 47 -5.83 -13.78 -33.63
N SER A 48 -6.48 -12.69 -33.19
CA SER A 48 -7.92 -12.48 -33.41
C SER A 48 -8.27 -12.26 -34.89
N GLY A 49 -7.36 -11.65 -35.66
CA GLY A 49 -7.54 -11.43 -37.10
C GLY A 49 -7.17 -12.63 -37.99
N THR A 50 -6.68 -13.73 -37.43
CA THR A 50 -6.27 -14.91 -38.20
C THR A 50 -7.42 -15.92 -38.25
N PRO A 51 -7.89 -16.35 -39.43
CA PRO A 51 -8.92 -17.38 -39.56
C PRO A 51 -8.50 -18.72 -38.94
N GLY A 52 -9.42 -19.39 -38.26
CA GLY A 52 -9.20 -20.68 -37.58
C GLY A 52 -8.91 -20.54 -36.09
N VAL A 53 -8.58 -21.67 -35.44
CA VAL A 53 -8.23 -21.66 -34.00
C VAL A 53 -6.84 -21.08 -33.82
N THR A 54 -6.70 -20.09 -32.96
CA THR A 54 -5.42 -19.47 -32.62
C THR A 54 -5.14 -19.57 -31.12
N VAL A 55 -3.86 -19.63 -30.75
CA VAL A 55 -3.43 -19.77 -29.35
C VAL A 55 -2.35 -18.76 -29.02
N LEU A 56 -2.55 -18.07 -27.90
CA LEU A 56 -1.54 -17.25 -27.23
C LEU A 56 -1.03 -18.00 -26.00
N ILE A 57 0.26 -18.29 -25.97
CA ILE A 57 0.94 -18.81 -24.79
C ILE A 57 1.66 -17.63 -24.13
N HIS A 58 1.22 -17.23 -22.95
CA HIS A 58 1.87 -16.16 -22.19
C HIS A 58 2.71 -16.77 -21.07
N ASP A 59 4.01 -16.93 -21.32
CA ASP A 59 4.97 -17.45 -20.37
C ASP A 59 5.58 -16.31 -19.54
N GLN A 60 4.87 -15.96 -18.47
CA GLN A 60 5.32 -15.02 -17.48
C GLN A 60 4.96 -15.51 -16.08
N GLN A 61 5.97 -15.61 -15.23
CA GLN A 61 5.76 -15.97 -13.84
C GLN A 61 4.98 -14.87 -13.10
N CYS A 62 3.97 -15.27 -12.33
CA CYS A 62 3.15 -14.38 -11.53
C CYS A 62 4.01 -13.55 -10.54
N ALA A 63 3.68 -12.27 -10.42
CA ALA A 63 4.30 -11.33 -9.50
C ALA A 63 4.32 -11.84 -8.04
N ALA A 64 3.19 -12.36 -7.56
CA ALA A 64 3.07 -12.86 -6.19
C ALA A 64 4.05 -14.01 -5.91
N GLU A 65 4.21 -14.93 -6.87
CA GLU A 65 5.16 -16.03 -6.75
C GLU A 65 6.61 -15.55 -6.82
N LYS A 66 6.94 -14.59 -7.72
CA LYS A 66 8.28 -13.97 -7.75
C LYS A 66 8.64 -13.36 -6.39
N ARG A 67 7.73 -12.61 -5.77
CA ARG A 67 7.94 -12.04 -4.43
C ARG A 67 8.13 -13.12 -3.36
N ARG A 68 7.29 -14.16 -3.37
CA ARG A 68 7.38 -15.30 -2.44
C ARG A 68 8.71 -16.03 -2.56
N LEU A 69 9.19 -16.29 -3.78
CA LEU A 69 10.48 -16.95 -4.02
C LEU A 69 11.67 -16.08 -3.58
N ARG A 70 11.64 -14.77 -3.85
CA ARG A 70 12.67 -13.83 -3.38
C ARG A 70 12.78 -13.83 -1.86
N ARG A 71 11.66 -13.73 -1.15
CA ARG A 71 11.63 -13.80 0.33
C ARG A 71 12.15 -15.11 0.90
N ARG A 72 12.00 -16.21 0.15
CA ARG A 72 12.54 -17.53 0.52
C ARG A 72 13.98 -17.74 0.06
N GLY A 73 14.65 -16.72 -0.49
CA GLY A 73 15.99 -16.83 -1.05
C GLY A 73 16.11 -17.73 -2.28
N LYS A 74 14.98 -18.06 -2.94
CA LYS A 74 14.92 -18.98 -4.09
C LYS A 74 14.97 -18.28 -5.45
N LEU A 75 14.92 -16.95 -5.47
CA LEU A 75 15.00 -16.14 -6.68
C LEU A 75 15.84 -14.91 -6.38
N GLU A 76 16.69 -14.53 -7.33
CA GLU A 76 17.53 -13.33 -7.21
C GLU A 76 16.68 -12.07 -7.02
N GLU A 77 17.13 -11.21 -6.11
CA GLU A 77 16.50 -9.93 -5.83
C GLU A 77 17.25 -8.80 -6.56
N PRO A 78 16.60 -8.10 -7.52
CA PRO A 78 17.24 -6.98 -8.19
C PRO A 78 17.61 -5.86 -7.20
N ALA A 79 18.87 -5.41 -7.26
CA ALA A 79 19.39 -4.32 -6.45
C ALA A 79 18.82 -2.94 -6.84
N THR A 80 18.42 -2.78 -8.11
CA THR A 80 17.87 -1.52 -8.60
C THR A 80 16.42 -1.32 -8.18
N ARG A 81 16.12 -0.14 -7.63
CA ARG A 81 14.81 0.34 -7.19
C ARG A 81 14.41 1.57 -8.00
N VAL A 82 13.14 1.69 -8.35
CA VAL A 82 12.60 2.93 -8.95
C VAL A 82 12.05 3.80 -7.83
N TYR A 83 12.37 5.09 -7.88
CA TYR A 83 11.87 6.09 -6.96
C TYR A 83 11.31 7.28 -7.73
N ILE A 84 10.31 7.96 -7.15
CA ILE A 84 9.72 9.17 -7.71
C ILE A 84 9.98 10.31 -6.74
N ASN A 85 10.64 11.36 -7.20
CA ASN A 85 10.78 12.59 -6.43
C ASN A 85 9.40 13.29 -6.38
N GLN A 86 8.74 13.23 -5.22
CA GLN A 86 7.40 13.77 -5.03
C GLN A 86 7.33 15.30 -5.20
N ARG A 87 8.46 16.01 -5.07
CA ARG A 87 8.52 17.45 -5.35
C ARG A 87 8.48 17.78 -6.85
N ILE A 88 8.90 16.85 -7.69
CA ILE A 88 8.93 17.00 -9.16
C ILE A 88 7.69 16.40 -9.79
N CYS A 89 7.15 15.33 -9.21
CA CYS A 89 5.95 14.69 -9.71
C CYS A 89 4.77 15.67 -9.77
N GLU A 90 3.97 15.63 -10.83
CA GLU A 90 2.72 16.40 -10.93
C GLU A 90 1.47 15.51 -10.95
N GLY A 91 1.63 14.22 -10.62
CA GLY A 91 0.49 13.30 -10.51
C GLY A 91 -0.25 13.07 -11.84
N CYS A 92 0.41 13.24 -12.99
CA CYS A 92 -0.21 13.15 -14.32
C CYS A 92 -0.74 11.75 -14.69
N GLY A 93 -0.31 10.71 -13.96
CA GLY A 93 -0.76 9.33 -14.13
C GLY A 93 -0.19 8.58 -15.34
N ASP A 94 0.74 9.15 -16.10
CA ASP A 94 1.30 8.46 -17.28
C ASP A 94 1.99 7.14 -16.91
N CYS A 95 2.80 7.15 -15.85
CA CYS A 95 3.41 5.93 -15.32
C CYS A 95 2.38 4.86 -14.92
N GLY A 96 1.22 5.26 -14.38
CA GLY A 96 0.11 4.38 -14.06
C GLY A 96 -0.55 3.81 -15.31
N LYS A 97 -0.81 4.65 -16.32
CA LYS A 97 -1.38 4.25 -17.63
C LYS A 97 -0.47 3.26 -18.38
N LYS A 98 0.84 3.48 -18.37
CA LYS A 98 1.80 2.61 -19.06
C LYS A 98 1.99 1.27 -18.35
N SER A 99 2.04 1.28 -17.02
CA SER A 99 2.40 0.09 -16.25
C SER A 99 1.22 -0.72 -15.72
N ASN A 100 0.07 -0.07 -15.48
CA ASN A 100 -1.05 -0.62 -14.72
C ASN A 100 -0.57 -1.34 -13.43
N CYS A 101 0.41 -0.75 -12.76
CA CYS A 101 1.14 -1.37 -11.65
C CYS A 101 0.59 -0.90 -10.31
N LEU A 102 0.17 -1.86 -9.47
CA LEU A 102 -0.37 -1.61 -8.12
C LEU A 102 0.61 -0.95 -7.15
N SER A 103 1.90 -0.94 -7.49
CA SER A 103 2.94 -0.27 -6.71
C SER A 103 3.15 1.19 -7.13
N VAL A 104 2.50 1.65 -8.20
CA VAL A 104 2.47 3.07 -8.60
C VAL A 104 1.24 3.66 -7.91
N GLN A 105 1.42 4.23 -6.72
CA GLN A 105 0.32 4.64 -5.86
C GLN A 105 0.18 6.16 -5.82
N PRO A 106 -1.04 6.71 -5.84
CA PRO A 106 -1.25 8.11 -5.49
C PRO A 106 -0.88 8.35 -4.03
N ILE A 107 -0.36 9.54 -3.73
CA ILE A 107 -0.06 9.99 -2.37
C ILE A 107 -0.40 11.47 -2.23
N GLN A 108 -1.00 11.85 -1.10
CA GLN A 108 -1.24 13.25 -0.78
C GLN A 108 0.02 13.88 -0.18
N THR A 109 0.35 15.08 -0.64
CA THR A 109 1.51 15.85 -0.15
C THR A 109 1.11 17.31 0.07
N GLU A 110 1.96 18.09 0.73
CA GLU A 110 1.79 19.55 0.86
C GLU A 110 1.68 20.28 -0.49
N PHE A 111 2.12 19.65 -1.57
CA PHE A 111 2.10 20.18 -2.92
C PHE A 111 1.02 19.54 -3.80
N GLY A 112 0.02 18.91 -3.18
CA GLY A 112 -1.11 18.24 -3.84
C GLY A 112 -0.90 16.74 -4.05
N SER A 113 -1.77 16.14 -4.85
CA SER A 113 -1.70 14.72 -5.23
C SER A 113 -0.45 14.45 -6.06
N LYS A 114 0.35 13.47 -5.62
CA LYS A 114 1.57 13.01 -6.29
C LYS A 114 1.49 11.51 -6.52
N THR A 115 2.50 10.98 -7.18
CA THR A 115 2.66 9.53 -7.36
C THR A 115 3.92 9.07 -6.66
N GLN A 116 3.86 7.89 -6.04
CA GLN A 116 5.01 7.22 -5.47
C GLN A 116 5.14 5.78 -5.96
N ILE A 117 6.37 5.25 -5.91
CA ILE A 117 6.58 3.82 -6.02
C ILE A 117 6.59 3.23 -4.61
N HIS A 118 5.56 2.46 -4.32
CA HIS A 118 5.44 1.69 -3.10
C HIS A 118 6.47 0.55 -3.10
N GLN A 119 7.59 0.77 -2.42
CA GLN A 119 8.81 -0.04 -2.53
C GLN A 119 8.60 -1.49 -2.10
N SER A 120 7.73 -1.69 -1.10
CA SER A 120 7.50 -2.97 -0.45
C SER A 120 6.65 -3.91 -1.31
N SER A 121 5.73 -3.39 -2.12
CA SER A 121 4.92 -4.20 -3.06
C SER A 121 5.53 -4.31 -4.46
N CYS A 122 6.56 -3.51 -4.77
CA CYS A 122 7.16 -3.42 -6.10
C CYS A 122 7.75 -4.75 -6.57
N ASN A 123 7.34 -5.20 -7.77
CA ASN A 123 7.86 -6.42 -8.39
C ASN A 123 9.18 -6.21 -9.15
N LYS A 124 9.60 -4.95 -9.33
CA LYS A 124 10.84 -4.57 -10.02
C LYS A 124 10.87 -5.07 -11.47
N ASP A 125 9.75 -4.90 -12.18
CA ASP A 125 9.66 -5.14 -13.63
C ASP A 125 9.95 -3.88 -14.47
N TYR A 126 10.05 -2.72 -13.80
CA TYR A 126 10.45 -1.42 -14.33
C TYR A 126 9.53 -0.84 -15.41
N SER A 127 8.36 -1.44 -15.66
CA SER A 127 7.40 -0.98 -16.68
C SER A 127 6.88 0.43 -16.43
N CYS A 128 6.96 0.94 -15.19
CA CYS A 128 6.62 2.33 -14.87
C CYS A 128 7.56 3.36 -15.50
N LEU A 129 8.81 2.97 -15.79
CA LEU A 129 9.80 3.83 -16.48
C LEU A 129 9.48 4.01 -17.98
N LEU A 130 8.50 3.29 -18.52
CA LEU A 130 7.97 3.56 -19.86
C LEU A 130 7.10 4.83 -19.91
N GLY A 131 6.78 5.38 -18.74
CA GLY A 131 6.12 6.68 -18.63
C GLY A 131 7.11 7.83 -18.80
N ASP A 132 6.64 8.87 -19.45
CA ASP A 132 7.41 10.10 -19.65
C ASP A 132 7.28 10.97 -18.39
N CYS A 133 8.28 10.87 -17.50
CA CYS A 133 8.23 11.57 -16.22
C CYS A 133 9.63 11.97 -15.73
N PRO A 134 9.92 13.27 -15.63
CA PRO A 134 11.21 13.77 -15.14
C PRO A 134 11.36 13.62 -13.62
N ALA A 135 10.40 13.01 -12.93
CA ALA A 135 10.47 12.75 -11.49
C ALA A 135 11.13 11.39 -11.18
N PHE A 136 11.35 10.54 -12.18
CA PHE A 136 11.92 9.21 -11.98
C PHE A 136 13.42 9.25 -11.69
N VAL A 137 13.81 8.51 -10.67
CA VAL A 137 15.20 8.08 -10.48
C VAL A 137 15.24 6.57 -10.26
N THR A 138 16.32 5.96 -10.73
CA THR A 138 16.67 4.60 -10.34
C THR A 138 17.81 4.63 -9.34
N VAL A 139 17.65 3.90 -8.24
CA VAL A 139 18.61 3.80 -7.16
C VAL A 139 19.11 2.37 -7.14
N THR A 140 20.42 2.18 -7.29
CA THR A 140 21.08 0.88 -7.17
C THR A 140 21.96 0.92 -5.94
N ALA A 141 21.60 0.16 -4.91
CA ALA A 141 22.42 0.01 -3.71
C ALA A 141 23.51 -1.06 -3.97
N ARG A 142 24.75 -0.79 -3.54
CA ARG A 142 25.89 -1.73 -3.74
C ARG A 142 25.79 -2.96 -2.84
N GLU A 143 25.26 -2.78 -1.65
CA GLU A 143 24.74 -3.83 -0.81
C GLU A 143 23.22 -3.71 -0.85
N THR A 144 22.49 -4.83 -0.99
CA THR A 144 21.10 -4.81 -0.58
C THR A 144 21.14 -4.46 0.89
N ALA A 145 20.86 -3.20 1.24
CA ALA A 145 20.72 -2.82 2.63
C ALA A 145 19.75 -3.83 3.26
N GLY A 146 20.28 -4.75 4.06
CA GLY A 146 19.46 -5.42 5.05
C GLY A 146 18.82 -4.29 5.82
N SER A 147 17.49 -4.30 5.92
CA SER A 147 16.70 -3.31 6.64
C SER A 147 17.51 -2.74 7.81
N GLY A 148 17.97 -1.50 7.64
CA GLY A 148 18.87 -0.85 8.59
C GLY A 148 18.20 -0.78 9.95
N ASP A 149 18.94 -1.24 10.97
CA ASP A 149 18.51 -1.49 12.34
C ASP A 149 17.29 -2.42 12.47
N GLY A 150 17.34 -3.39 13.38
CA GLY A 150 16.16 -4.20 13.68
C GLY A 150 14.95 -3.31 14.00
N TYR A 151 13.73 -3.81 13.77
CA TYR A 151 12.52 -3.10 14.19
C TYR A 151 12.52 -2.91 15.72
N PRO A 152 11.86 -1.86 16.25
CA PRO A 152 11.86 -1.56 17.67
C PRO A 152 11.49 -2.79 18.50
N SER A 153 12.42 -3.24 19.36
CA SER A 153 12.16 -4.34 20.27
C SER A 153 11.14 -3.91 21.32
N MET A 154 10.15 -4.76 21.55
CA MET A 154 9.16 -4.56 22.61
C MET A 154 9.47 -5.50 23.77
N ASP A 155 10.08 -4.95 24.82
CA ASP A 155 10.35 -5.64 26.09
C ASP A 155 9.30 -5.23 27.14
N VAL A 156 8.02 -5.42 26.79
CA VAL A 156 6.89 -5.10 27.67
C VAL A 156 5.99 -6.32 27.77
N HIS A 157 5.63 -6.68 29.01
CA HIS A 157 4.63 -7.70 29.25
C HIS A 157 3.23 -7.11 29.02
N LEU A 158 2.58 -7.54 27.95
CA LEU A 158 1.22 -7.10 27.62
C LEU A 158 0.19 -7.96 28.37
N PRO A 159 -0.88 -7.37 28.92
CA PRO A 159 -1.91 -8.11 29.64
C PRO A 159 -2.65 -9.09 28.71
N GLU A 160 -3.18 -10.16 29.29
CA GLU A 160 -4.10 -11.04 28.57
C GLU A 160 -5.50 -10.40 28.47
N PRO A 161 -6.15 -10.47 27.30
CA PRO A 161 -7.41 -9.79 27.05
C PRO A 161 -8.61 -10.57 27.61
N VAL A 162 -9.70 -9.86 27.87
CA VAL A 162 -11.01 -10.48 28.18
C VAL A 162 -11.70 -10.84 26.86
N LEU A 163 -12.12 -12.10 26.70
CA LEU A 163 -12.77 -12.54 25.48
C LEU A 163 -14.13 -11.87 25.27
N LYS A 164 -14.33 -11.35 24.05
CA LYS A 164 -15.60 -10.77 23.56
C LYS A 164 -16.36 -11.70 22.62
N VAL A 165 -15.77 -12.84 22.27
CA VAL A 165 -16.31 -13.84 21.34
C VAL A 165 -16.40 -15.20 22.03
N PRO A 166 -17.24 -16.13 21.52
CA PRO A 166 -17.38 -17.45 22.13
C PRO A 166 -16.08 -18.27 22.05
N ALA A 167 -15.70 -18.92 23.15
CA ALA A 167 -14.47 -19.73 23.21
C ALA A 167 -14.63 -21.17 22.69
N ASN A 168 -15.87 -21.68 22.70
CA ASN A 168 -16.18 -23.08 22.37
C ASN A 168 -16.46 -23.29 20.88
N GLU A 169 -17.10 -22.33 20.23
CA GLU A 169 -17.43 -22.34 18.81
C GLU A 169 -17.24 -20.93 18.25
N PHE A 170 -16.22 -20.76 17.42
CA PHE A 170 -15.78 -19.47 16.92
C PHE A 170 -15.70 -19.50 15.39
N SER A 171 -16.29 -18.51 14.75
CA SER A 171 -16.25 -18.31 13.30
C SER A 171 -15.61 -16.97 12.97
N MET A 172 -14.54 -16.99 12.21
CA MET A 172 -13.88 -15.80 11.68
C MET A 172 -14.11 -15.73 10.17
N TYR A 173 -14.45 -14.54 9.72
CA TYR A 173 -14.49 -14.22 8.30
C TYR A 173 -13.46 -13.12 8.04
N THR A 174 -12.60 -13.35 7.06
CA THR A 174 -11.50 -12.45 6.73
C THR A 174 -11.62 -11.98 5.29
N THR A 175 -11.44 -10.70 5.05
CA THR A 175 -11.45 -10.10 3.71
C THR A 175 -10.17 -9.32 3.46
N GLY A 176 -9.71 -9.32 2.22
CA GLY A 176 -8.58 -8.51 1.81
C GLY A 176 -8.26 -8.64 0.34
N ILE A 177 -7.13 -8.08 -0.07
CA ILE A 177 -6.68 -8.08 -1.46
C ILE A 177 -5.80 -9.31 -1.73
N GLY A 178 -5.97 -9.94 -2.89
CA GLY A 178 -5.14 -11.06 -3.32
C GLY A 178 -3.65 -10.74 -3.32
N GLY A 179 -2.87 -11.60 -2.65
CA GLY A 179 -1.41 -11.48 -2.57
C GLY A 179 -0.89 -10.60 -1.43
N THR A 180 -1.75 -10.14 -0.50
CA THR A 180 -1.35 -9.40 0.72
C THR A 180 -1.20 -10.28 1.96
N GLY A 181 -1.52 -11.58 1.87
CA GLY A 181 -1.34 -12.53 2.98
C GLY A 181 -2.61 -12.97 3.71
N VAL A 182 -3.80 -12.68 3.17
CA VAL A 182 -5.10 -13.14 3.69
C VAL A 182 -5.09 -14.65 4.01
N VAL A 183 -4.76 -15.47 3.01
CA VAL A 183 -4.66 -16.93 3.12
C VAL A 183 -3.61 -17.36 4.13
N THR A 184 -2.48 -16.66 4.17
CA THR A 184 -1.38 -16.97 5.09
C THR A 184 -1.79 -16.74 6.53
N VAL A 185 -2.52 -15.67 6.83
CA VAL A 185 -3.08 -15.44 8.17
C VAL A 185 -4.06 -16.56 8.52
N ASN A 186 -4.96 -16.93 7.60
CA ASN A 186 -5.91 -18.02 7.84
C ASN A 186 -5.21 -19.34 8.19
N GLN A 187 -4.13 -19.67 7.47
CA GLN A 187 -3.28 -20.83 7.74
C GLN A 187 -2.54 -20.74 9.08
N ILE A 188 -1.99 -19.58 9.42
CA ILE A 188 -1.32 -19.36 10.71
C ILE A 188 -2.31 -19.54 11.87
N LEU A 189 -3.49 -18.92 11.80
CA LEU A 189 -4.50 -19.02 12.85
C LEU A 189 -5.11 -20.42 12.94
N GLY A 190 -5.31 -21.11 11.81
CA GLY A 190 -5.72 -22.51 11.81
C GLY A 190 -4.67 -23.42 12.43
N THR A 191 -3.39 -23.22 12.13
CA THR A 191 -2.29 -23.96 12.75
C THR A 191 -2.21 -23.65 14.26
N ALA A 192 -2.35 -22.38 14.64
CA ALA A 192 -2.37 -21.95 16.03
C ALA A 192 -3.49 -22.63 16.81
N ALA A 193 -4.73 -22.60 16.29
CA ALA A 193 -5.86 -23.27 16.93
C ALA A 193 -5.62 -24.79 17.08
N PHE A 194 -5.03 -25.44 16.07
CA PHE A 194 -4.65 -26.85 16.17
C PHE A 194 -3.62 -27.11 17.26
N LEU A 195 -2.56 -26.29 17.35
CA LEU A 195 -1.55 -26.36 18.42
C LEU A 195 -2.14 -26.08 19.81
N ASP A 196 -3.23 -25.32 19.89
CA ASP A 196 -4.01 -25.04 21.10
C ASP A 196 -5.01 -26.16 21.45
N GLY A 197 -4.94 -27.31 20.75
CA GLY A 197 -5.78 -28.48 20.99
C GLY A 197 -7.19 -28.42 20.40
N LYS A 198 -7.51 -27.36 19.63
CA LYS A 198 -8.84 -27.13 19.05
C LYS A 198 -9.01 -27.86 17.72
N ARG A 199 -10.25 -27.99 17.25
CA ARG A 199 -10.60 -28.50 15.91
C ARG A 199 -10.82 -27.33 14.96
N VAL A 200 -10.34 -27.46 13.73
CA VAL A 200 -10.31 -26.37 12.76
C VAL A 200 -10.93 -26.80 11.44
N ARG A 201 -11.75 -25.92 10.86
CA ARG A 201 -12.19 -26.02 9.47
C ARG A 201 -11.89 -24.69 8.78
N ALA A 202 -11.18 -24.74 7.67
CA ALA A 202 -10.80 -23.56 6.91
C ALA A 202 -11.25 -23.68 5.45
N LEU A 203 -11.53 -22.54 4.84
CA LEU A 203 -11.82 -22.40 3.42
C LEU A 203 -11.25 -21.06 2.95
N ASP A 204 -10.55 -21.06 1.82
CA ASP A 204 -10.07 -19.84 1.18
C ASP A 204 -10.74 -19.71 -0.19
N ASP A 205 -11.44 -18.60 -0.41
CA ASP A 205 -11.97 -18.18 -1.69
C ASP A 205 -11.05 -17.11 -2.28
N LEU A 206 -10.28 -17.51 -3.28
CA LEU A 206 -9.24 -16.68 -3.87
C LEU A 206 -9.75 -15.75 -4.98
N GLY A 207 -11.01 -15.92 -5.39
CA GLY A 207 -11.53 -15.34 -6.64
C GLY A 207 -10.73 -15.78 -7.88
N PHE A 208 -11.24 -15.44 -9.06
CA PHE A 208 -10.53 -15.67 -10.34
C PHE A 208 -9.71 -14.44 -10.79
N SER A 209 -9.59 -13.42 -9.94
CA SER A 209 -8.92 -12.17 -10.32
C SER A 209 -7.41 -12.37 -10.51
N GLN A 210 -6.91 -11.96 -11.67
CA GLN A 210 -5.49 -12.08 -12.03
C GLN A 210 -4.58 -11.11 -11.25
N LYS A 211 -5.10 -9.97 -10.75
CA LYS A 211 -4.37 -8.99 -9.92
C LYS A 211 -5.32 -8.23 -8.98
N ALA A 212 -5.02 -8.22 -7.68
CA ALA A 212 -5.70 -7.45 -6.64
C ALA A 212 -7.24 -7.56 -6.60
N GLY A 213 -7.77 -8.75 -6.88
CA GLY A 213 -9.17 -9.03 -6.55
C GLY A 213 -9.38 -9.24 -5.06
N PRO A 214 -10.66 -9.24 -4.62
CA PRO A 214 -11.01 -9.65 -3.28
C PRO A 214 -10.61 -11.12 -3.06
N VAL A 215 -10.07 -11.39 -1.88
CA VAL A 215 -9.81 -12.73 -1.33
C VAL A 215 -10.50 -12.81 0.01
N MET A 216 -11.22 -13.90 0.23
CA MET A 216 -12.00 -14.13 1.42
C MET A 216 -11.57 -15.44 2.06
N SER A 217 -11.38 -15.44 3.36
CA SER A 217 -11.02 -16.63 4.12
C SER A 217 -12.04 -16.88 5.22
N HIS A 218 -12.36 -18.14 5.42
CA HIS A 218 -13.23 -18.64 6.48
C HIS A 218 -12.39 -19.49 7.42
N LEU A 219 -12.55 -19.24 8.72
CA LEU A 219 -11.99 -20.09 9.77
C LEU A 219 -13.09 -20.41 10.78
N LYS A 220 -13.27 -21.69 11.07
CA LYS A 220 -14.09 -22.14 12.19
C LYS A 220 -13.23 -22.93 13.16
N VAL A 221 -13.35 -22.60 14.44
CA VAL A 221 -12.60 -23.19 15.53
C VAL A 221 -13.56 -23.73 16.57
N PHE A 222 -13.33 -24.96 17.00
CA PHE A 222 -14.19 -25.67 17.98
C PHE A 222 -13.33 -26.33 19.06
N THR A 223 -13.85 -26.40 20.28
CA THR A 223 -13.22 -27.20 21.34
C THR A 223 -13.44 -28.71 21.15
N GLU A 224 -14.57 -29.09 20.54
CA GLU A 224 -14.93 -30.48 20.25
C GLU A 224 -15.24 -30.67 18.77
N ASP A 225 -15.03 -31.88 18.24
CA ASP A 225 -15.34 -32.16 16.83
C ASP A 225 -16.85 -32.21 16.60
N ARG A 226 -17.30 -31.57 15.52
CA ARG A 226 -18.71 -31.51 15.11
C ARG A 226 -18.83 -31.54 13.58
N PRO A 227 -19.84 -32.25 13.04
CA PRO A 227 -20.11 -32.24 11.60
C PRO A 227 -20.70 -30.88 11.20
N THR A 228 -19.88 -30.05 10.56
CA THR A 228 -20.28 -28.73 10.07
C THR A 228 -19.52 -28.36 8.80
N THR A 229 -20.06 -27.41 8.05
CA THR A 229 -19.40 -26.83 6.89
C THR A 229 -18.16 -26.05 7.31
N ASN A 230 -17.17 -25.93 6.42
CA ASN A 230 -16.01 -25.06 6.56
C ASN A 230 -16.32 -23.60 6.18
N MET A 231 -17.48 -23.32 5.59
CA MET A 231 -17.91 -21.98 5.22
C MET A 231 -18.59 -21.26 6.39
N VAL A 232 -18.29 -19.97 6.56
CA VAL A 232 -19.07 -19.08 7.44
C VAL A 232 -20.35 -18.69 6.71
N MET A 233 -21.48 -18.99 7.35
CA MET A 233 -22.81 -18.71 6.81
C MET A 233 -23.17 -17.23 6.98
N THR A 234 -24.24 -16.78 6.32
CA THR A 234 -24.82 -15.45 6.52
C THR A 234 -25.06 -15.18 8.02
N ALA A 235 -24.74 -13.98 8.49
CA ALA A 235 -24.83 -13.58 9.90
C ALA A 235 -24.08 -14.53 10.89
N GLY A 236 -23.16 -15.35 10.38
CA GLY A 236 -22.50 -16.42 11.12
C GLY A 236 -21.15 -16.06 11.73
N THR A 237 -20.72 -14.79 11.63
CA THR A 237 -19.37 -14.35 11.98
C THR A 237 -19.27 -13.86 13.42
N ASP A 238 -18.27 -14.32 14.17
CA ASP A 238 -17.92 -13.79 15.50
C ASP A 238 -16.86 -12.69 15.39
N LEU A 239 -15.79 -12.94 14.61
CA LEU A 239 -14.77 -11.94 14.27
C LEU A 239 -14.79 -11.67 12.77
N TYR A 240 -15.06 -10.42 12.41
CA TYR A 240 -14.90 -9.93 11.04
C TYR A 240 -13.57 -9.19 10.91
N LEU A 241 -12.57 -9.85 10.34
CA LEU A 241 -11.21 -9.34 10.21
C LEU A 241 -10.99 -8.75 8.80
N VAL A 242 -10.95 -7.44 8.69
CA VAL A 242 -10.94 -6.73 7.41
C VAL A 242 -9.56 -6.14 7.16
N PHE A 243 -8.80 -6.73 6.23
CA PHE A 243 -7.47 -6.22 5.83
C PHE A 243 -7.54 -5.10 4.78
N ASP A 244 -8.67 -4.95 4.10
CA ASP A 244 -8.90 -3.89 3.12
C ASP A 244 -10.37 -3.42 3.17
N LEU A 245 -10.57 -2.10 3.34
CA LEU A 245 -11.90 -1.51 3.49
C LEU A 245 -12.83 -1.80 2.33
N LEU A 246 -12.35 -1.69 1.08
CA LEU A 246 -13.17 -1.86 -0.11
C LEU A 246 -13.69 -3.30 -0.23
N THR A 247 -12.86 -4.29 0.10
CA THR A 247 -13.28 -5.69 0.14
C THR A 247 -14.21 -5.98 1.32
N GLY A 248 -14.04 -5.26 2.44
CA GLY A 248 -14.86 -5.38 3.64
C GLY A 248 -16.28 -4.84 3.52
N VAL A 249 -16.51 -3.85 2.65
CA VAL A 249 -17.84 -3.28 2.42
C VAL A 249 -18.62 -3.93 1.28
N GLY A 250 -18.05 -4.96 0.65
CA GLY A 250 -18.75 -5.74 -0.38
C GLY A 250 -20.05 -6.34 0.16
N PRO A 251 -21.17 -6.33 -0.59
CA PRO A 251 -22.46 -6.84 -0.11
C PRO A 251 -22.41 -8.26 0.44
N ASP A 252 -21.71 -9.16 -0.26
CA ASP A 252 -21.53 -10.55 0.16
C ASP A 252 -20.75 -10.66 1.47
N SER A 253 -19.75 -9.78 1.65
CA SER A 253 -18.91 -9.72 2.86
C SER A 253 -19.69 -9.18 4.05
N LEU A 254 -20.42 -8.06 3.87
CA LEU A 254 -21.26 -7.46 4.91
C LEU A 254 -22.37 -8.43 5.36
N GLY A 255 -22.93 -9.22 4.45
CA GLY A 255 -23.94 -10.24 4.76
C GLY A 255 -23.45 -11.37 5.68
N LYS A 256 -22.15 -11.52 5.89
CA LYS A 256 -21.60 -12.50 6.85
C LYS A 256 -21.65 -12.04 8.30
N ALA A 257 -21.80 -10.74 8.54
CA ALA A 257 -21.79 -10.13 9.85
C ALA A 257 -23.21 -9.98 10.43
N ASP A 258 -23.29 -9.89 11.76
CA ASP A 258 -24.52 -9.64 12.51
C ASP A 258 -24.28 -8.61 13.63
N PRO A 259 -25.15 -7.58 13.76
CA PRO A 259 -24.94 -6.49 14.71
C PRO A 259 -25.04 -6.91 16.19
N SER A 260 -25.60 -8.08 16.51
CA SER A 260 -25.67 -8.61 17.88
C SER A 260 -24.49 -9.52 18.25
N ARG A 261 -23.68 -9.93 17.26
CA ARG A 261 -22.69 -11.00 17.42
C ARG A 261 -21.28 -10.57 17.00
N THR A 262 -21.16 -9.94 15.84
CA THR A 262 -19.88 -9.78 15.16
C THR A 262 -19.07 -8.61 15.72
N VAL A 263 -17.82 -8.86 16.11
CA VAL A 263 -16.81 -7.82 16.36
C VAL A 263 -16.03 -7.60 15.07
N ALA A 264 -15.91 -6.35 14.61
CA ALA A 264 -15.05 -6.00 13.49
C ALA A 264 -13.67 -5.55 13.96
N VAL A 265 -12.62 -6.04 13.31
CA VAL A 265 -11.27 -5.48 13.44
C VAL A 265 -10.80 -5.13 12.04
N VAL A 266 -10.60 -3.85 11.79
CA VAL A 266 -10.55 -3.29 10.44
C VAL A 266 -9.28 -2.47 10.24
N SER A 267 -8.55 -2.79 9.17
CA SER A 267 -7.48 -1.93 8.67
C SER A 267 -8.08 -0.72 7.97
N THR A 268 -7.78 0.49 8.43
CA THR A 268 -8.24 1.75 7.79
C THR A 268 -7.34 2.22 6.66
N SER A 269 -6.25 1.51 6.38
CA SER A 269 -5.30 1.85 5.33
C SER A 269 -5.97 1.96 3.96
N GLU A 270 -5.73 3.05 3.25
CA GLU A 270 -6.31 3.32 1.94
C GLU A 270 -5.45 2.70 0.84
N VAL A 271 -5.84 1.51 0.37
CA VAL A 271 -5.13 0.83 -0.71
C VAL A 271 -5.78 1.17 -2.06
N PRO A 272 -5.06 1.81 -2.99
CA PRO A 272 -5.63 2.22 -4.27
C PRO A 272 -5.95 1.00 -5.15
N THR A 273 -7.10 1.03 -5.81
CA THR A 273 -7.47 0.04 -6.82
C THR A 273 -6.69 0.24 -8.12
N GLY A 274 -6.64 -0.79 -8.98
CA GLY A 274 -6.04 -0.64 -10.32
C GLY A 274 -6.65 0.49 -11.15
N ARG A 275 -7.96 0.78 -10.98
CA ARG A 275 -8.61 1.92 -11.63
C ARG A 275 -8.07 3.24 -11.12
N MET A 276 -7.91 3.42 -9.81
CA MET A 276 -7.36 4.64 -9.19
C MET A 276 -5.90 4.91 -9.57
N ILE A 277 -5.19 3.89 -10.05
CA ILE A 277 -3.81 4.03 -10.53
C ILE A 277 -3.76 4.50 -11.99
N VAL A 278 -4.72 4.08 -12.81
CA VAL A 278 -4.77 4.42 -14.24
C VAL A 278 -5.54 5.73 -14.48
N ASP A 279 -6.56 5.98 -13.69
CA ASP A 279 -7.45 7.14 -13.76
C ASP A 279 -7.19 8.09 -12.58
N THR A 280 -6.52 9.22 -12.87
CA THR A 280 -6.18 10.24 -11.86
C THR A 280 -7.41 10.96 -11.30
N GLY A 281 -8.57 10.87 -11.95
CA GLY A 281 -9.83 11.39 -11.44
C GLY A 281 -10.55 10.44 -10.49
N ALA A 282 -10.15 9.17 -10.44
CA ALA A 282 -10.75 8.19 -9.53
C ALA A 282 -10.12 8.32 -8.14
N GLN A 283 -10.93 8.73 -7.16
CA GLN A 283 -10.51 8.89 -5.77
C GLN A 283 -10.93 7.69 -4.93
N PHE A 284 -10.19 7.48 -3.83
CA PHE A 284 -10.62 6.55 -2.79
C PHE A 284 -11.91 7.09 -2.16
N PRO A 285 -12.97 6.28 -1.99
CA PRO A 285 -14.19 6.73 -1.33
C PRO A 285 -13.91 7.19 0.09
N GLU A 286 -14.69 8.16 0.58
CA GLU A 286 -14.58 8.64 1.96
C GLU A 286 -14.66 7.48 2.95
N SER A 287 -13.63 7.35 3.79
CA SER A 287 -13.48 6.22 4.72
C SER A 287 -14.62 6.18 5.75
N THR A 288 -15.18 7.34 6.10
CA THR A 288 -16.34 7.47 7.01
C THR A 288 -17.56 6.69 6.52
N ASP A 289 -17.90 6.78 5.23
CA ASP A 289 -19.02 6.05 4.63
C ASP A 289 -18.77 4.54 4.60
N LEU A 290 -17.53 4.13 4.29
CA LEU A 290 -17.13 2.73 4.26
C LEU A 290 -17.21 2.10 5.66
N LEU A 291 -16.67 2.78 6.66
CA LEU A 291 -16.72 2.36 8.06
C LEU A 291 -18.17 2.30 8.57
N GLY A 292 -19.00 3.29 8.23
CA GLY A 292 -20.44 3.27 8.53
C GLY A 292 -21.16 2.06 7.93
N GLY A 293 -20.70 1.57 6.77
CA GLY A 293 -21.16 0.30 6.19
C GLY A 293 -20.94 -0.91 7.10
N ILE A 294 -19.73 -1.04 7.66
CA ILE A 294 -19.34 -2.13 8.56
C ILE A 294 -20.07 -2.00 9.91
N GLU A 295 -20.13 -0.80 10.48
CA GLU A 295 -20.77 -0.53 11.77
C GLU A 295 -22.25 -0.93 11.78
N ARG A 296 -22.96 -0.80 10.66
CA ARG A 296 -24.39 -1.17 10.54
C ARG A 296 -24.65 -2.66 10.73
N VAL A 297 -23.66 -3.52 10.47
CA VAL A 297 -23.80 -4.98 10.50
C VAL A 297 -22.95 -5.65 11.57
N THR A 298 -22.36 -4.86 12.49
CA THR A 298 -21.45 -5.35 13.53
C THR A 298 -21.76 -4.68 14.88
N ARG A 299 -21.18 -5.20 15.96
CA ARG A 299 -21.23 -4.58 17.29
C ARG A 299 -20.36 -3.33 17.31
N LYS A 300 -20.92 -2.20 16.87
CA LYS A 300 -20.21 -0.91 16.71
C LYS A 300 -19.28 -0.57 17.87
N ASP A 301 -19.77 -0.69 19.11
CA ASP A 301 -19.01 -0.31 20.31
C ASP A 301 -17.83 -1.26 20.64
N ASP A 302 -17.83 -2.46 20.06
CA ASP A 302 -16.77 -3.45 20.22
C ASP A 302 -15.73 -3.43 19.09
N ASN A 303 -16.01 -2.69 18.00
CA ASN A 303 -15.14 -2.66 16.83
C ASN A 303 -13.80 -1.97 17.12
N LEU A 304 -12.78 -2.36 16.35
CA LEU A 304 -11.45 -1.77 16.38
C LEU A 304 -11.02 -1.35 14.98
N TYR A 305 -10.47 -0.15 14.88
CA TYR A 305 -9.98 0.45 13.64
C TYR A 305 -8.52 0.84 13.80
N LEU A 306 -7.68 0.46 12.85
CA LEU A 306 -6.25 0.69 12.92
C LEU A 306 -5.69 0.92 11.51
N ASP A 307 -4.83 1.93 11.34
CA ASP A 307 -4.06 2.03 10.09
C ASP A 307 -2.87 1.06 10.13
N ALA A 308 -3.14 -0.21 9.83
CA ALA A 308 -2.18 -1.28 9.98
C ALA A 308 -0.98 -1.15 9.01
N GLN A 309 -1.18 -0.57 7.83
CA GLN A 309 -0.09 -0.32 6.89
C GLN A 309 0.81 0.82 7.37
N ASP A 310 0.27 1.97 7.74
CA ASP A 310 1.06 3.10 8.24
C ASP A 310 1.89 2.71 9.47
N LEU A 311 1.29 1.99 10.42
CA LEU A 311 2.00 1.46 11.58
C LEU A 311 3.11 0.49 11.18
N SER A 312 2.84 -0.39 10.21
CA SER A 312 3.83 -1.37 9.77
C SER A 312 4.98 -0.72 9.00
N GLU A 313 4.69 0.24 8.15
CA GLU A 313 5.70 1.00 7.42
C GLU A 313 6.57 1.83 8.37
N ALA A 314 5.96 2.50 9.35
CA ALA A 314 6.69 3.28 10.33
C ALA A 314 7.59 2.41 11.22
N LEU A 315 7.09 1.27 11.72
CA LEU A 315 7.83 0.44 12.68
C LEU A 315 8.80 -0.54 12.03
N PHE A 316 8.52 -1.01 10.81
CA PHE A 316 9.26 -2.09 10.16
C PHE A 316 9.86 -1.71 8.80
N GLY A 317 9.59 -0.50 8.30
CA GLY A 317 9.97 -0.09 6.95
C GLY A 317 9.27 -0.88 5.84
N ASP A 318 8.20 -1.62 6.16
CA ASP A 318 7.50 -2.52 5.26
C ASP A 318 6.04 -2.69 5.72
N HIS A 319 5.09 -2.56 4.80
CA HIS A 319 3.65 -2.80 5.04
C HIS A 319 3.27 -4.28 5.19
N MET A 320 4.09 -5.23 4.74
CA MET A 320 3.71 -6.66 4.69
C MET A 320 3.35 -7.30 6.05
N PRO A 321 3.97 -6.93 7.19
CA PRO A 321 3.51 -7.40 8.49
C PRO A 321 2.16 -6.82 8.94
N ALA A 322 1.53 -5.89 8.22
CA ALA A 322 0.28 -5.23 8.62
C ALA A 322 -0.84 -6.19 8.96
N ASN A 323 -1.00 -7.27 8.19
CA ASN A 323 -2.06 -8.26 8.48
C ASN A 323 -1.79 -9.02 9.79
N ILE A 324 -0.53 -9.31 10.11
CA ILE A 324 -0.15 -9.94 11.39
C ILE A 324 -0.26 -8.95 12.55
N MET A 325 0.05 -7.68 12.32
CA MET A 325 -0.21 -6.60 13.27
C MET A 325 -1.70 -6.49 13.59
N LEU A 326 -2.57 -6.52 12.57
CA LEU A 326 -4.01 -6.49 12.77
C LEU A 326 -4.51 -7.73 13.53
N VAL A 327 -3.92 -8.91 13.31
CA VAL A 327 -4.18 -10.12 14.13
C VAL A 327 -3.79 -9.91 15.59
N GLY A 328 -2.65 -9.26 15.85
CA GLY A 328 -2.23 -8.89 17.21
C GLY A 328 -3.23 -7.96 17.90
N ALA A 329 -3.70 -6.95 17.16
CA ALA A 329 -4.72 -6.03 17.64
C ALA A 329 -6.05 -6.75 17.92
N ALA A 330 -6.48 -7.64 17.01
CA ALA A 330 -7.68 -8.46 17.19
C ALA A 330 -7.58 -9.42 18.39
N TYR A 331 -6.40 -9.99 18.64
CA TYR A 331 -6.14 -10.78 19.83
C TYR A 331 -6.36 -9.92 21.08
N GLN A 332 -5.68 -8.77 21.16
CA GLN A 332 -5.75 -7.91 22.35
C GLN A 332 -7.12 -7.26 22.56
N GLN A 333 -7.93 -7.12 21.52
CA GLN A 333 -9.34 -6.71 21.61
C GLN A 333 -10.24 -7.82 22.21
N GLY A 334 -9.70 -9.02 22.43
CA GLY A 334 -10.45 -10.17 22.93
C GLY A 334 -11.28 -10.89 21.86
N ALA A 335 -10.97 -10.66 20.57
CA ALA A 335 -11.76 -11.17 19.45
C ALA A 335 -11.24 -12.50 18.86
N ILE A 336 -10.12 -13.03 19.40
CA ILE A 336 -9.54 -14.31 18.97
C ILE A 336 -9.44 -15.26 20.17
N PRO A 337 -10.18 -16.39 20.18
CA PRO A 337 -10.17 -17.35 21.30
C PRO A 337 -9.11 -18.46 21.10
N ILE A 338 -7.89 -18.08 20.74
CA ILE A 338 -6.71 -18.96 20.54
C ILE A 338 -5.57 -18.35 21.33
N SER A 339 -4.82 -19.13 22.12
CA SER A 339 -3.76 -18.58 22.96
C SER A 339 -2.66 -17.85 22.17
N ALA A 340 -2.16 -16.72 22.70
CA ALA A 340 -1.03 -15.99 22.11
C ALA A 340 0.19 -16.90 21.86
N ARG A 341 0.47 -17.81 22.81
CA ARG A 341 1.56 -18.79 22.69
C ARG A 341 1.42 -19.64 21.42
N ALA A 342 0.21 -20.12 21.12
CA ALA A 342 -0.03 -20.94 19.95
C ALA A 342 0.06 -20.12 18.64
N ILE A 343 -0.36 -18.85 18.65
CA ILE A 343 -0.20 -17.93 17.51
C ILE A 343 1.28 -17.68 17.22
N GLU A 344 2.07 -17.35 18.26
CA GLU A 344 3.51 -17.16 18.11
C GLU A 344 4.19 -18.43 17.59
N GLU A 345 3.82 -19.60 18.08
CA GLU A 345 4.39 -20.86 17.60
C GLU A 345 4.01 -21.16 16.14
N ALA A 346 2.77 -20.90 15.74
CA ALA A 346 2.37 -21.03 14.35
C ALA A 346 3.14 -20.09 13.41
N ILE A 347 3.49 -18.88 13.86
CA ILE A 347 4.36 -17.95 13.13
C ILE A 347 5.76 -18.57 12.96
N ARG A 348 6.34 -19.18 14.01
CA ARG A 348 7.63 -19.87 13.93
C ARG A 348 7.60 -21.04 12.94
N VAL A 349 6.57 -21.87 13.01
CA VAL A 349 6.37 -23.02 12.12
C VAL A 349 6.23 -22.60 10.65
N ASN A 350 5.58 -21.46 10.37
CA ASN A 350 5.48 -20.93 9.00
C ASN A 350 6.86 -20.56 8.40
N GLY A 351 7.83 -20.19 9.24
CA GLY A 351 9.25 -20.09 8.86
C GLY A 351 9.61 -18.93 7.92
N VAL A 352 8.70 -17.98 7.68
CA VAL A 352 8.94 -16.80 6.82
C VAL A 352 9.05 -15.55 7.68
N GLU A 353 10.21 -14.89 7.66
CA GLU A 353 10.47 -13.63 8.41
C GLU A 353 9.97 -13.70 9.85
N VAL A 354 10.28 -14.82 10.53
CA VAL A 354 9.68 -15.22 11.82
C VAL A 354 9.74 -14.09 12.85
N GLU A 355 10.93 -13.57 13.10
CA GLU A 355 11.13 -12.52 14.11
C GLU A 355 10.34 -11.25 13.80
N LYS A 356 10.24 -10.87 12.52
CA LYS A 356 9.48 -9.68 12.07
C LYS A 356 7.99 -9.87 12.30
N ASN A 357 7.47 -11.04 11.98
CA ASN A 357 6.05 -11.38 12.20
C ASN A 357 5.71 -11.53 13.68
N LEU A 358 6.61 -12.07 14.50
CA LEU A 358 6.44 -12.12 15.96
C LEU A 358 6.37 -10.70 16.55
N ALA A 359 7.29 -9.82 16.15
CA ALA A 359 7.27 -8.44 16.57
C ALA A 359 6.02 -7.70 16.09
N ALA A 360 5.59 -7.92 14.84
CA ALA A 360 4.35 -7.35 14.32
C ALA A 360 3.12 -7.76 15.12
N PHE A 361 3.00 -9.05 15.48
CA PHE A 361 1.93 -9.53 16.34
C PHE A 361 1.93 -8.82 17.71
N ARG A 362 3.11 -8.65 18.32
CA ARG A 362 3.27 -7.95 19.61
C ARG A 362 2.97 -6.46 19.52
N TRP A 363 3.43 -5.77 18.48
CA TRP A 363 3.10 -4.36 18.23
C TRP A 363 1.60 -4.16 17.97
N GLY A 364 0.97 -5.11 17.27
CA GLY A 364 -0.48 -5.16 17.12
C GLY A 364 -1.22 -5.23 18.46
N ARG A 365 -0.75 -6.10 19.36
CA ARG A 365 -1.31 -6.16 20.72
C ARG A 365 -1.10 -4.85 21.47
N ALA A 366 0.10 -4.27 21.43
CA ALA A 366 0.39 -3.01 22.12
C ALA A 366 -0.46 -1.84 21.60
N ALA A 367 -0.82 -1.82 20.31
CA ALA A 367 -1.70 -0.78 19.76
C ALA A 367 -3.07 -0.70 20.48
N VAL A 368 -3.49 -1.78 21.14
CA VAL A 368 -4.71 -1.83 21.95
C VAL A 368 -4.41 -1.70 23.44
N ALA A 369 -3.38 -2.38 23.94
CA ALA A 369 -3.07 -2.45 25.37
C ALA A 369 -2.30 -1.22 25.91
N ASP A 370 -1.45 -0.60 25.09
CA ASP A 370 -0.63 0.57 25.44
C ASP A 370 -0.43 1.46 24.19
N PRO A 371 -1.46 2.25 23.80
CA PRO A 371 -1.37 3.14 22.64
C PRO A 371 -0.26 4.20 22.75
N GLU A 372 0.07 4.65 23.97
CA GLU A 372 1.11 5.64 24.19
C GLU A 372 2.51 5.10 23.88
N LEU A 373 2.77 3.82 24.17
CA LEU A 373 4.01 3.14 23.78
C LEU A 373 4.17 3.14 22.26
N VAL A 374 3.10 2.84 21.53
CA VAL A 374 3.10 2.86 20.07
C VAL A 374 3.35 4.28 19.56
N GLU A 375 2.67 5.29 20.10
CA GLU A 375 2.87 6.67 19.70
C GLU A 375 4.33 7.14 19.88
N ARG A 376 4.96 6.79 21.02
CA ARG A 376 6.39 7.09 21.26
C ARG A 376 7.29 6.39 20.25
N ALA A 377 7.02 5.13 19.93
CA ALA A 377 7.79 4.37 18.95
C ALA A 377 7.66 4.98 17.55
N LEU A 378 6.45 5.38 17.14
CA LEU A 378 6.20 6.05 15.86
C LEU A 378 6.92 7.39 15.78
N LYS A 379 6.85 8.22 16.83
CA LYS A 379 7.58 9.50 16.88
C LYS A 379 9.08 9.31 16.72
N ARG A 380 9.65 8.27 17.35
CA ARG A 380 11.06 7.92 17.20
C ARG A 380 11.39 7.43 15.79
N ALA A 381 10.55 6.55 15.23
CA ALA A 381 10.78 5.93 13.93
C ALA A 381 10.66 6.93 12.77
N ARG A 382 9.69 7.85 12.84
CA ARG A 382 9.49 8.89 11.82
C ARG A 382 10.57 9.98 11.86
N GLY A 383 11.27 10.11 12.99
CA GLY A 383 12.16 11.22 13.26
C GLY A 383 11.37 12.53 13.43
N VAL A 384 11.85 13.42 14.30
CA VAL A 384 11.35 14.79 14.31
C VAL A 384 11.91 15.47 13.07
N GLN A 385 11.12 15.67 12.03
CA GLN A 385 11.49 16.61 10.98
C GLN A 385 11.48 18.00 11.62
N GLU A 386 12.67 18.58 11.83
CA GLU A 386 12.75 19.96 12.27
C GLU A 386 11.98 20.83 11.26
N PRO A 387 11.05 21.68 11.73
CA PRO A 387 10.36 22.59 10.84
C PRO A 387 11.40 23.43 10.10
N PRO A 388 11.26 23.63 8.79
CA PRO A 388 12.26 24.33 8.01
C PRO A 388 12.48 25.71 8.63
N THR A 389 13.75 26.05 8.91
CA THR A 389 14.10 27.37 9.45
C THR A 389 13.67 28.45 8.47
N VAL A 390 12.59 29.16 8.82
CA VAL A 390 12.06 30.26 8.02
C VAL A 390 13.07 31.41 8.06
N SER A 391 13.54 31.86 6.89
CA SER A 391 14.45 33.00 6.76
C SER A 391 13.78 34.30 7.22
N ALA A 392 14.57 35.29 7.65
CA ALA A 392 14.01 36.58 8.09
C ALA A 392 13.09 37.24 7.04
N PRO A 393 13.45 37.28 5.72
CA PRO A 393 12.55 37.80 4.69
C PRO A 393 11.25 37.01 4.54
N ALA A 394 11.31 35.68 4.71
CA ALA A 394 10.09 34.85 4.68
C ALA A 394 9.19 35.15 5.88
N ARG A 395 9.73 35.33 7.08
CA ARG A 395 8.94 35.69 8.27
C ARG A 395 8.23 37.03 8.10
N GLU A 396 8.93 38.04 7.59
CA GLU A 396 8.34 39.35 7.33
C GLU A 396 7.15 39.26 6.36
N LEU A 397 7.31 38.52 5.26
CA LEU A 397 6.22 38.26 4.31
C LEU A 397 5.04 37.52 4.95
N LEU A 398 5.32 36.49 5.75
CA LEU A 398 4.28 35.73 6.45
C LEU A 398 3.50 36.60 7.45
N ASP A 399 4.20 37.40 8.24
CA ASP A 399 3.60 38.24 9.27
C ASP A 399 2.75 39.36 8.65
N SER A 400 3.14 39.85 7.46
CA SER A 400 2.38 40.86 6.70
C SER A 400 0.97 40.42 6.29
N THR A 401 0.66 39.12 6.32
CA THR A 401 -0.66 38.58 5.95
C THR A 401 -1.68 38.62 7.10
N GLY A 402 -1.20 38.66 8.36
CA GLY A 402 -2.02 38.37 9.52
C GLY A 402 -2.78 37.05 9.42
N ALA A 403 -2.22 36.05 8.72
CA ALA A 403 -2.80 34.72 8.61
C ALA A 403 -2.62 33.93 9.91
N THR A 404 -3.63 33.14 10.26
CA THR A 404 -3.65 32.22 11.40
C THR A 404 -4.11 30.83 10.93
N GLY A 405 -4.02 29.82 11.80
CA GLY A 405 -4.53 28.48 11.51
C GLY A 405 -3.93 27.84 10.26
N GLU A 406 -4.79 27.19 9.47
CA GLU A 406 -4.39 26.46 8.27
C GLU A 406 -3.78 27.38 7.20
N LEU A 407 -4.34 28.58 7.00
CA LEU A 407 -3.77 29.53 6.05
C LEU A 407 -2.32 29.88 6.38
N ARG A 408 -1.99 30.10 7.67
CA ARG A 408 -0.61 30.36 8.09
C ARG A 408 0.30 29.18 7.75
N ARG A 409 -0.14 27.97 8.09
CA ARG A 409 0.60 26.72 7.81
C ARG A 409 0.92 26.57 6.32
N LEU A 410 -0.05 26.86 5.44
CA LEU A 410 0.15 26.79 3.98
C LEU A 410 1.19 27.78 3.48
N LEU A 411 1.17 29.00 4.01
CA LEU A 411 2.10 30.05 3.63
C LEU A 411 3.51 29.75 4.14
N GLU A 412 3.66 29.17 5.33
CA GLU A 412 4.95 28.76 5.90
C GLU A 412 5.69 27.75 5.03
N VAL A 413 4.98 26.92 4.28
CA VAL A 413 5.57 26.01 3.28
C VAL A 413 5.90 26.74 1.98
N ARG A 414 4.97 27.55 1.46
CA ARG A 414 5.02 28.09 0.09
C ARG A 414 5.90 29.31 -0.06
N VAL A 415 5.92 30.20 0.94
CA VAL A 415 6.70 31.45 0.87
C VAL A 415 8.20 31.16 0.81
N PRO A 416 8.79 30.35 1.73
CA PRO A 416 10.22 30.02 1.63
C PRO A 416 10.56 29.28 0.34
N ASP A 417 9.65 28.41 -0.14
CA ASP A 417 9.89 27.66 -1.35
C ASP A 417 9.85 28.54 -2.61
N LEU A 418 8.98 29.54 -2.69
CA LEU A 418 8.96 30.54 -3.76
C LEU A 418 10.19 31.46 -3.75
N ILE A 419 10.70 31.79 -2.57
CA ILE A 419 11.98 32.51 -2.44
C ILE A 419 13.11 31.67 -3.00
N ALA A 420 13.14 30.38 -2.67
CA ALA A 420 14.15 29.45 -3.16
C ALA A 420 13.96 29.06 -4.63
N TYR A 421 12.75 29.19 -5.17
CA TYR A 421 12.42 28.99 -6.58
C TYR A 421 12.93 30.14 -7.44
N GLN A 422 12.67 31.39 -7.02
CA GLN A 422 13.05 32.58 -7.77
C GLN A 422 13.76 33.61 -6.87
N ASP A 423 13.00 34.37 -6.08
CA ASP A 423 13.50 35.42 -5.20
C ASP A 423 12.41 35.92 -4.22
N VAL A 424 12.79 36.81 -3.30
CA VAL A 424 11.88 37.44 -2.31
C VAL A 424 10.76 38.24 -2.97
N ARG A 425 11.03 38.92 -4.09
CA ARG A 425 10.03 39.72 -4.80
C ARG A 425 8.96 38.83 -5.44
N TYR A 426 9.33 37.65 -5.94
CA TYR A 426 8.40 36.69 -6.50
C TYR A 426 7.48 36.11 -5.43
N ALA A 427 8.03 35.74 -4.27
CA ALA A 427 7.24 35.34 -3.11
C ALA A 427 6.32 36.46 -2.59
N ALA A 428 6.76 37.71 -2.64
CA ALA A 428 5.94 38.87 -2.26
C ALA A 428 4.70 39.03 -3.16
N ARG A 429 4.82 38.78 -4.49
CA ARG A 429 3.68 38.80 -5.41
C ARG A 429 2.63 37.76 -5.07
N TYR A 430 3.07 36.56 -4.69
CA TYR A 430 2.18 35.50 -4.21
C TYR A 430 1.45 35.93 -2.93
N VAL A 431 2.19 36.44 -1.94
CA VAL A 431 1.65 36.90 -0.66
C VAL A 431 0.66 38.05 -0.85
N GLU A 432 0.94 39.00 -1.73
CA GLU A 432 0.06 40.13 -2.03
C GLU A 432 -1.29 39.65 -2.59
N PHE A 433 -1.28 38.68 -3.51
CA PHE A 433 -2.50 38.11 -4.07
C PHE A 433 -3.30 37.37 -3.02
N VAL A 434 -2.66 36.52 -2.21
CA VAL A 434 -3.34 35.81 -1.11
C VAL A 434 -3.95 36.79 -0.12
N ARG A 435 -3.21 37.85 0.26
CA ARG A 435 -3.70 38.88 1.17
C ARG A 435 -4.92 39.63 0.60
N LYS A 436 -4.93 39.91 -0.71
CA LYS A 436 -6.08 40.51 -1.39
C LYS A 436 -7.32 39.62 -1.30
N VAL A 437 -7.17 38.31 -1.54
CA VAL A 437 -8.29 37.36 -1.43
C VAL A 437 -8.75 37.23 0.02
N LYS A 438 -7.82 37.12 0.98
CA LYS A 438 -8.13 37.11 2.42
C LYS A 438 -8.98 38.31 2.84
N GLY A 439 -8.61 39.51 2.42
CA GLY A 439 -9.37 40.72 2.74
C GLY A 439 -10.79 40.72 2.17
N LEU A 440 -10.97 40.20 0.95
CA LEU A 440 -12.29 40.09 0.32
C LEU A 440 -13.13 38.98 0.96
N GLU A 441 -12.52 37.84 1.31
CA GLU A 441 -13.22 36.74 1.98
C GLU A 441 -13.67 37.17 3.38
N GLU A 442 -12.80 37.81 4.17
CA GLU A 442 -13.15 38.34 5.49
C GLU A 442 -14.30 39.36 5.43
N GLU A 443 -14.34 40.21 4.40
CA GLU A 443 -15.42 41.18 4.21
C GLU A 443 -16.77 40.52 3.89
N LYS A 444 -16.76 39.42 3.13
CA LYS A 444 -17.98 38.76 2.63
C LYS A 444 -18.43 37.57 3.49
N SER A 445 -17.50 36.91 4.18
CA SER A 445 -17.69 35.72 5.00
C SER A 445 -16.70 35.75 6.18
N PRO A 446 -16.98 36.55 7.22
CA PRO A 446 -16.09 36.67 8.38
C PRO A 446 -15.85 35.32 9.06
N GLY A 447 -14.59 35.04 9.42
CA GLY A 447 -14.19 33.80 10.09
C GLY A 447 -14.00 32.57 9.18
N HIS A 448 -14.24 32.70 7.87
CA HIS A 448 -13.96 31.68 6.87
C HIS A 448 -12.65 31.98 6.11
N THR A 449 -11.91 30.93 5.76
CA THR A 449 -10.62 31.03 5.04
C THR A 449 -10.50 30.05 3.89
N GLU A 450 -11.51 29.24 3.62
CA GLU A 450 -11.50 28.12 2.69
C GLU A 450 -11.19 28.57 1.25
N ILE A 451 -11.68 29.75 0.82
CA ILE A 451 -11.38 30.30 -0.51
C ILE A 451 -9.92 30.77 -0.57
N THR A 452 -9.48 31.53 0.43
CA THR A 452 -8.10 32.03 0.52
C THR A 452 -7.11 30.86 0.57
N GLU A 453 -7.45 29.82 1.30
CA GLU A 453 -6.72 28.57 1.40
C GLU A 453 -6.63 27.82 0.06
N ALA A 454 -7.73 27.74 -0.69
CA ALA A 454 -7.72 27.17 -2.03
C ALA A 454 -6.84 28.00 -2.97
N VAL A 455 -6.93 29.33 -2.91
CA VAL A 455 -6.08 30.24 -3.69
C VAL A 455 -4.61 30.06 -3.34
N ALA A 456 -4.26 29.98 -2.06
CA ALA A 456 -2.88 29.74 -1.61
C ALA A 456 -2.31 28.44 -2.21
N ARG A 457 -3.10 27.36 -2.24
CA ARG A 457 -2.67 26.07 -2.83
C ARG A 457 -2.47 26.17 -4.34
N HIS A 458 -3.48 26.65 -5.06
CA HIS A 458 -3.49 26.60 -6.52
C HIS A 458 -2.66 27.69 -7.19
N LEU A 459 -2.61 28.90 -6.63
CA LEU A 459 -1.76 29.97 -7.15
C LEU A 459 -0.28 29.59 -7.08
N TYR A 460 0.15 28.94 -6.00
CA TYR A 460 1.52 28.45 -5.88
C TYR A 460 1.87 27.50 -7.04
N GLY A 461 0.97 26.56 -7.40
CA GLY A 461 1.20 25.64 -8.51
C GLY A 461 1.35 26.34 -9.86
N LEU A 462 0.63 27.44 -10.08
CA LEU A 462 0.76 28.27 -11.29
C LEU A 462 2.05 29.09 -11.32
N MET A 463 2.59 29.44 -10.15
CA MET A 463 3.81 30.26 -10.02
C MET A 463 5.09 29.42 -9.99
N ALA A 464 5.03 28.20 -9.48
CA ALA A 464 6.18 27.30 -9.31
C ALA A 464 6.09 26.08 -10.25
N TYR A 465 5.85 26.35 -11.55
CA TYR A 465 5.78 25.31 -12.58
C TYR A 465 7.12 24.58 -12.72
N LYS A 466 7.06 23.31 -13.15
CA LYS A 466 8.24 22.42 -13.19
C LYS A 466 8.93 22.45 -14.55
N ASP A 467 9.67 23.53 -14.80
CA ASP A 467 10.62 23.56 -15.92
C ASP A 467 11.90 22.78 -15.60
N GLU A 468 12.76 22.65 -16.62
CA GLU A 468 14.06 21.99 -16.55
C GLU A 468 14.97 22.53 -15.43
N TYR A 469 14.89 23.83 -15.11
CA TYR A 469 15.70 24.45 -14.06
C TYR A 469 15.17 24.09 -12.66
N GLU A 470 13.86 24.14 -12.47
CA GLU A 470 13.22 23.75 -11.22
C GLU A 470 13.37 22.25 -10.95
N VAL A 471 13.22 21.41 -11.98
CA VAL A 471 13.50 19.96 -11.90
C VAL A 471 14.94 19.73 -11.44
N ALA A 472 15.92 20.38 -12.07
CA ALA A 472 17.33 20.27 -11.68
C ALA A 472 17.56 20.75 -10.24
N ARG A 473 16.99 21.90 -9.85
CA ARG A 473 17.09 22.45 -8.49
C ARG A 473 16.56 21.45 -7.47
N LEU A 474 15.38 20.88 -7.71
CA LEU A 474 14.73 19.93 -6.81
C LEU A 474 15.52 18.61 -6.67
N TYR A 475 16.17 18.14 -7.74
CA TYR A 475 17.08 16.99 -7.66
C TYR A 475 18.37 17.26 -6.89
N LEU A 476 18.88 18.49 -6.96
CA LEU A 476 20.10 18.89 -6.28
C LEU A 476 19.89 19.23 -4.80
N ARG A 477 18.64 19.32 -4.32
CA ARG A 477 18.35 19.60 -2.90
C ARG A 477 18.95 18.52 -2.02
N ARG A 478 19.62 18.97 -0.95
CA ARG A 478 20.15 18.09 0.10
C ARG A 478 19.07 17.18 0.68
N GLN A 479 17.86 17.72 0.91
CA GLN A 479 16.71 16.97 1.42
C GLN A 479 16.40 15.72 0.59
N PHE A 480 16.44 15.81 -0.74
CA PHE A 480 16.17 14.65 -1.60
C PHE A 480 17.29 13.60 -1.50
N ARG A 481 18.55 14.03 -1.40
CA ARG A 481 19.68 13.11 -1.19
C ARG A 481 19.57 12.40 0.16
N ASP A 482 19.25 13.14 1.21
CA ASP A 482 19.09 12.62 2.57
C ASP A 482 17.90 11.64 2.64
N GLU A 483 16.81 11.92 1.93
CA GLU A 483 15.65 11.02 1.77
C GLU A 483 16.04 9.70 1.08
N LEU A 484 16.78 9.76 -0.04
CA LEU A 484 17.25 8.56 -0.72
C LEU A 484 18.18 7.72 0.16
N LYS A 485 19.07 8.38 0.91
CA LYS A 485 19.99 7.71 1.83
C LYS A 485 19.29 7.07 3.02
N ALA A 486 18.34 7.78 3.62
CA ALA A 486 17.51 7.25 4.70
C ALA A 486 16.76 5.99 4.25
N LYS A 487 16.34 5.94 2.98
CA LYS A 487 15.56 4.82 2.44
C LYS A 487 16.39 3.65 1.91
N PHE A 488 17.55 3.93 1.30
CA PHE A 488 18.32 2.93 0.55
C PHE A 488 19.76 2.73 1.08
N GLY A 489 20.13 3.42 2.16
CA GLY A 489 21.49 3.41 2.73
C GLY A 489 22.41 4.47 2.10
N ASP A 490 23.61 4.59 2.66
CA ASP A 490 24.58 5.60 2.23
C ASP A 490 25.29 5.27 0.91
N ASP A 491 25.52 3.98 0.61
CA ASP A 491 26.25 3.53 -0.58
C ASP A 491 25.31 3.21 -1.76
N ILE A 492 24.81 4.30 -2.38
CA ILE A 492 23.84 4.24 -3.47
C ILE A 492 24.34 4.90 -4.74
N LYS A 493 24.07 4.27 -5.89
CA LYS A 493 24.18 4.87 -7.22
C LYS A 493 22.79 5.33 -7.67
N VAL A 494 22.65 6.64 -7.87
CA VAL A 494 21.41 7.25 -8.39
C VAL A 494 21.58 7.55 -9.87
N THR A 495 20.60 7.15 -10.69
CA THR A 495 20.50 7.49 -12.11
C THR A 495 19.22 8.28 -12.33
N TRP A 496 19.31 9.41 -13.03
CA TRP A 496 18.18 10.30 -13.28
C TRP A 496 17.62 10.04 -14.68
N HIS A 497 16.31 10.12 -14.83
CA HIS A 497 15.62 9.95 -16.11
C HIS A 497 15.08 11.32 -16.55
N LEU A 498 15.81 12.01 -17.43
CA LEU A 498 15.56 13.40 -17.87
C LEU A 498 15.38 13.51 -19.39
N ASP A 499 14.93 12.42 -20.04
CA ASP A 499 14.84 12.33 -21.50
C ASP A 499 13.86 13.31 -22.14
#